data_AF-A0A1I0SKH5-F1
#
_entry.id   AF-A0A1I0SKH5-F1
#
_cell.length_a   1.000
_cell.length_b   1.000
_cell.length_c   1.000
_cell.angle_alpha   90.00
_cell.angle_beta   90.00
_cell.angle_gamma   90.00
#
_symmetry.space_group_name_H-M   'P 1'
#
loop_
_entity.id
_entity.type
_entity.pdbx_description
1 polymer ?
#
loop_
_entity_poly.entity_id
_entity_poly.type
_entity_poly.pdbx_seq_one_letter_code
_entity_poly.pdbx_strand_id
1 'polypeptide(L)'
;MSLHALEAEWKAYETLGIDGAYVDELPLPFSVQGAVMMRKQAQFHPLHYVKTLVDLAVKHGASFYEQTVAQHIETATRPIVQTKNGSTITCDTVIICTHFPFFDPSFYFARLHAERSYVIAVEAHERLQGMYLSANEPKRSLRYAVLNNRPLLLIGGESHKVGQGTNMMQHYEALQSFCNHTFGLSNVLYRWSAQDLVTLDHLPYIGPVRASHPNVLVATGYRKWGMTTSTVAAHLLTDLTLQKENSYAHLFTPSRFIAHPSLQNFVTEGIDVAKHFLTGKLEYALRTPRHISKGEGAVVNVNGKRAGAYRDEQGTLYVVDTTCTHMGCELEWNNSERSWDCPCHGSRFCFTGKVLEGPAIEPLQRIEGDV
;
A
#
# COMPACT_ATOMS: atom_id res chain seq x y z
N MET A 1 -16.21 -15.59 8.08
CA MET A 1 -17.10 -15.59 6.89
C MET A 1 -18.03 -16.78 7.02
N SER A 2 -19.32 -16.64 6.71
CA SER A 2 -20.25 -17.78 6.74
C SER A 2 -20.06 -18.67 5.51
N LEU A 3 -20.40 -19.96 5.62
CA LEU A 3 -20.47 -20.87 4.46
C LEU A 3 -21.36 -20.30 3.35
N HIS A 4 -22.43 -19.59 3.73
CA HIS A 4 -23.32 -18.91 2.80
C HIS A 4 -22.60 -17.89 1.90
N ALA A 5 -21.59 -17.17 2.41
CA ALA A 5 -20.82 -16.24 1.59
C ALA A 5 -19.88 -16.97 0.60
N LEU A 6 -19.34 -18.14 0.96
CA LEU A 6 -18.59 -18.99 0.03
C LEU A 6 -19.47 -19.56 -1.08
N GLU A 7 -20.69 -19.99 -0.73
CA GLU A 7 -21.68 -20.47 -1.70
C GLU A 7 -22.11 -19.35 -2.66
N ALA A 8 -22.28 -18.13 -2.15
CA ALA A 8 -22.58 -16.96 -2.98
C ALA A 8 -21.43 -16.65 -3.96
N GLU A 9 -20.17 -16.69 -3.49
CA GLU A 9 -18.99 -16.52 -4.33
C GLU A 9 -18.91 -17.61 -5.42
N TRP A 10 -19.18 -18.88 -5.05
CA TRP A 10 -19.21 -19.98 -6.01
C TRP A 10 -20.28 -19.79 -7.09
N LYS A 11 -21.50 -19.38 -6.72
CA LYS A 11 -22.56 -19.05 -7.69
C LYS A 11 -22.15 -17.92 -8.63
N ALA A 12 -21.36 -16.96 -8.16
CA ALA A 12 -20.80 -15.90 -9.01
C ALA A 12 -19.78 -16.48 -10.02
N TYR A 13 -18.92 -17.42 -9.59
CA TYR A 13 -18.00 -18.13 -10.49
C TYR A 13 -18.76 -18.89 -11.58
N GLU A 14 -19.83 -19.60 -11.22
CA GLU A 14 -20.69 -20.32 -12.18
C GLU A 14 -21.34 -19.35 -13.18
N THR A 15 -21.89 -18.23 -12.69
CA THR A 15 -22.53 -17.21 -13.54
C THR A 15 -21.55 -16.58 -14.52
N LEU A 16 -20.31 -16.34 -14.10
CA LEU A 16 -19.25 -15.73 -14.92
C LEU A 16 -18.48 -16.75 -15.77
N GLY A 17 -18.72 -18.05 -15.60
CA GLY A 17 -17.98 -19.11 -16.30
C GLY A 17 -16.50 -19.20 -15.90
N ILE A 18 -16.16 -18.87 -14.66
CA ILE A 18 -14.78 -18.96 -14.14
C ILE A 18 -14.41 -20.44 -13.95
N ASP A 19 -13.29 -20.88 -14.54
CA ASP A 19 -12.75 -22.24 -14.39
C ASP A 19 -12.31 -22.50 -12.93
N GLY A 20 -13.23 -23.05 -12.14
CA GLY A 20 -13.08 -23.21 -10.71
C GLY A 20 -13.88 -24.37 -10.14
N ALA A 21 -13.82 -24.55 -8.82
CA ALA A 21 -14.64 -25.53 -8.11
C ALA A 21 -14.87 -25.10 -6.66
N TYR A 22 -16.03 -25.48 -6.12
CA TYR A 22 -16.22 -25.56 -4.68
C TYR A 22 -15.55 -26.85 -4.17
N VAL A 23 -14.70 -26.73 -3.16
CA VAL A 23 -13.99 -27.86 -2.53
C VAL A 23 -14.14 -27.80 -1.02
N ASP A 24 -14.25 -28.95 -0.38
CA ASP A 24 -14.34 -29.15 1.06
C ASP A 24 -13.00 -29.60 1.67
N GLU A 25 -12.11 -30.14 0.86
CA GLU A 25 -10.76 -30.54 1.27
C GLU A 25 -9.66 -29.79 0.50
N LEU A 26 -8.58 -29.46 1.21
CA LEU A 26 -7.39 -28.81 0.65
C LEU A 26 -6.14 -29.55 1.13
N PRO A 27 -5.05 -29.57 0.34
CA PRO A 27 -3.77 -30.16 0.73
C PRO A 27 -3.02 -29.21 1.71
N LEU A 28 -3.64 -28.95 2.86
CA LEU A 28 -3.15 -28.13 3.96
C LEU A 28 -3.08 -28.98 5.23
N PRO A 29 -2.18 -28.68 6.19
CA PRO A 29 -2.04 -29.47 7.42
C PRO A 29 -3.15 -29.21 8.45
N PHE A 30 -4.29 -28.68 8.02
CA PHE A 30 -5.44 -28.33 8.85
C PHE A 30 -6.74 -28.44 8.04
N SER A 31 -7.83 -28.76 8.73
CA SER A 31 -9.15 -28.86 8.11
C SER A 31 -9.70 -27.50 7.69
N VAL A 32 -10.41 -27.47 6.57
CA VAL A 32 -11.20 -26.31 6.13
C VAL A 32 -12.67 -26.71 6.03
N GLN A 33 -13.57 -25.73 6.19
CA GLN A 33 -15.02 -25.99 6.08
C GLN A 33 -15.54 -25.93 4.64
N GLY A 34 -14.75 -25.33 3.75
CA GLY A 34 -15.10 -25.08 2.36
C GLY A 34 -14.19 -24.02 1.74
N ALA A 35 -13.97 -24.11 0.44
CA ALA A 35 -13.17 -23.16 -0.33
C ALA A 35 -13.66 -23.07 -1.77
N VAL A 36 -13.43 -21.91 -2.38
CA VAL A 36 -13.60 -21.70 -3.81
C VAL A 36 -12.21 -21.71 -4.45
N MET A 37 -11.99 -22.65 -5.37
CA MET A 37 -10.74 -22.80 -6.10
C MET A 37 -10.86 -22.17 -7.48
N MET A 38 -9.86 -21.37 -7.86
CA MET A 38 -9.63 -20.94 -9.25
C MET A 38 -8.47 -21.73 -9.85
N ARG A 39 -8.68 -22.39 -10.99
CA ARG A 39 -7.65 -23.18 -11.69
C ARG A 39 -6.74 -22.29 -12.52
N LYS A 40 -5.57 -22.84 -12.88
CA LYS A 40 -4.59 -22.22 -13.80
C LYS A 40 -4.12 -20.82 -13.37
N GLN A 41 -4.11 -20.54 -12.07
CA GLN A 41 -3.54 -19.31 -11.55
C GLN A 41 -2.03 -19.29 -11.78
N ALA A 42 -1.52 -18.17 -12.30
CA ALA A 42 -0.09 -17.94 -12.42
C ALA A 42 0.48 -17.45 -11.07
N GLN A 43 1.67 -17.95 -10.74
CA GLN A 43 2.51 -17.40 -9.69
C GLN A 43 3.87 -17.11 -10.29
N PHE A 44 4.37 -15.89 -10.10
CA PHE A 44 5.63 -15.43 -10.68
C PHE A 44 6.37 -14.51 -9.73
N HIS A 45 7.66 -14.32 -9.98
CA HIS A 45 8.47 -13.36 -9.24
C HIS A 45 8.18 -11.95 -9.78
N PRO A 46 7.63 -11.02 -8.97
CA PRO A 46 7.16 -9.72 -9.47
C PRO A 46 8.29 -8.87 -10.05
N LEU A 47 9.48 -8.86 -9.43
CA LEU A 47 10.63 -8.12 -9.98
C LEU A 47 11.14 -8.66 -11.31
N HIS A 48 11.20 -9.98 -11.52
CA HIS A 48 11.61 -10.56 -12.80
C HIS A 48 10.59 -10.25 -13.89
N TYR A 49 9.30 -10.28 -13.54
CA TYR A 49 8.22 -9.90 -14.45
C TYR A 49 8.34 -8.42 -14.88
N VAL A 50 8.42 -7.50 -13.92
CA VAL A 50 8.56 -6.06 -14.22
C VAL A 50 9.85 -5.75 -14.96
N LYS A 51 10.99 -6.37 -14.59
CA LYS A 51 12.24 -6.21 -15.33
C LYS A 51 12.09 -6.59 -16.80
N THR A 52 11.44 -7.72 -17.07
CA THR A 52 11.20 -8.17 -18.45
C THR A 52 10.31 -7.18 -19.21
N LEU A 53 9.27 -6.62 -18.57
CA LEU A 53 8.43 -5.59 -19.17
C LEU A 53 9.20 -4.30 -19.49
N VAL A 54 10.11 -3.87 -18.59
CA VAL A 54 10.98 -2.71 -18.81
C VAL A 54 11.91 -2.95 -20.00
N ASP A 55 12.57 -4.10 -20.05
CA ASP A 55 13.49 -4.46 -21.14
C ASP A 55 12.74 -4.49 -22.50
N LEU A 56 11.51 -5.00 -22.52
CA LEU A 56 10.64 -4.96 -23.70
C LEU A 56 10.23 -3.53 -24.08
N ALA A 57 9.82 -2.72 -23.10
CA ALA A 57 9.43 -1.33 -23.35
C ALA A 57 10.59 -0.52 -23.96
N VAL A 58 11.82 -0.66 -23.41
CA VAL A 58 13.03 -0.01 -23.95
C VAL A 58 13.31 -0.47 -25.38
N LYS A 59 13.20 -1.78 -25.67
CA LYS A 59 13.36 -2.31 -27.02
C LYS A 59 12.36 -1.70 -28.02
N HIS A 60 11.19 -1.27 -27.55
CA HIS A 60 10.15 -0.59 -28.32
C HIS A 60 10.23 0.94 -28.25
N GLY A 61 11.31 1.51 -27.72
CA GLY A 61 11.60 2.94 -27.75
C GLY A 61 11.17 3.72 -26.50
N ALA A 62 10.74 3.05 -25.43
CA ALA A 62 10.48 3.73 -24.16
C ALA A 62 11.78 4.21 -23.51
N SER A 63 11.72 5.37 -22.86
CA SER A 63 12.83 5.93 -22.06
C SER A 63 12.45 5.93 -20.58
N PHE A 64 13.42 5.59 -19.71
CA PHE A 64 13.25 5.60 -18.26
C PHE A 64 14.19 6.62 -17.64
N TYR A 65 13.64 7.50 -16.80
CA TYR A 65 14.38 8.56 -16.13
C TYR A 65 14.32 8.33 -14.61
N GLU A 66 15.37 7.72 -14.07
CA GLU A 66 15.51 7.56 -12.62
C GLU A 66 15.92 8.89 -11.97
N GLN A 67 15.77 8.99 -10.65
CA GLN A 67 16.11 10.20 -9.87
C GLN A 67 15.42 11.48 -10.38
N THR A 68 14.30 11.33 -11.09
CA THR A 68 13.54 12.42 -11.70
C THR A 68 12.15 12.48 -11.06
N VAL A 69 12.05 13.20 -9.95
CA VAL A 69 10.79 13.30 -9.18
C VAL A 69 9.87 14.32 -9.83
N ALA A 70 8.73 13.87 -10.36
CA ALA A 70 7.65 14.76 -10.78
C ALA A 70 6.97 15.38 -9.54
N GLN A 71 6.73 16.69 -9.57
CA GLN A 71 6.15 17.42 -8.43
C GLN A 71 4.84 18.11 -8.79
N HIS A 72 4.68 18.55 -10.03
CA HIS A 72 3.52 19.30 -10.46
C HIS A 72 3.17 19.01 -11.93
N ILE A 73 1.90 19.23 -12.28
CA ILE A 73 1.42 19.16 -13.65
C ILE A 73 0.68 20.46 -13.95
N GLU A 74 1.16 21.21 -14.93
CA GLU A 74 0.41 22.31 -15.52
C GLU A 74 -0.57 21.75 -16.55
N THR A 75 -1.87 21.95 -16.32
CA THR A 75 -2.95 21.44 -17.18
C THR A 75 -3.23 22.41 -18.32
N ALA A 76 -2.31 22.50 -19.28
CA ALA A 76 -2.49 23.18 -20.56
C ALA A 76 -3.04 22.20 -21.64
N THR A 77 -3.25 22.66 -22.87
CA THR A 77 -3.66 21.82 -24.01
C THR A 77 -2.76 20.59 -24.18
N ARG A 78 -1.45 20.80 -23.97
CA ARG A 78 -0.44 19.74 -23.81
C ARG A 78 0.08 19.83 -22.37
N PRO A 79 -0.16 18.82 -21.52
CA PRO A 79 0.31 18.87 -20.14
C PRO A 79 1.81 19.08 -20.04
N ILE A 80 2.23 19.83 -19.01
CA ILE A 80 3.64 20.04 -18.68
C ILE A 80 3.90 19.49 -17.29
N VAL A 81 4.75 18.45 -17.20
CA VAL A 81 5.21 17.89 -15.94
C VAL A 81 6.43 18.68 -15.48
N GLN A 82 6.37 19.23 -14.26
CA GLN A 82 7.50 19.89 -13.62
C GLN A 82 8.18 18.93 -12.65
N THR A 83 9.50 18.88 -12.69
CA THR A 83 10.32 17.99 -11.86
C THR A 83 11.04 18.76 -10.75
N LYS A 84 11.44 18.05 -9.69
CA LYS A 84 12.10 18.64 -8.51
C LYS A 84 13.39 19.40 -8.80
N ASN A 85 14.09 19.06 -9.88
CA ASN A 85 15.32 19.77 -10.27
C ASN A 85 15.06 20.99 -11.18
N GLY A 86 13.80 21.34 -11.43
CA GLY A 86 13.40 22.46 -12.29
C GLY A 86 13.24 22.11 -13.77
N SER A 87 13.56 20.88 -14.20
CA SER A 87 13.33 20.43 -15.58
C SER A 87 11.84 20.24 -15.85
N THR A 88 11.44 20.45 -17.11
CA THR A 88 10.06 20.27 -17.56
C THR A 88 9.95 19.25 -18.68
N ILE A 89 8.82 18.56 -18.73
CA ILE A 89 8.50 17.57 -19.77
C ILE A 89 7.12 17.92 -20.33
N THR A 90 7.05 18.17 -21.63
CA THR A 90 5.78 18.41 -22.34
C THR A 90 5.38 17.16 -23.10
N CYS A 91 4.11 16.75 -22.97
CA CYS A 91 3.58 15.58 -23.65
C CYS A 91 2.11 15.76 -24.05
N ASP A 92 1.58 14.82 -24.83
CA ASP A 92 0.17 14.83 -25.24
C ASP A 92 -0.74 14.17 -24.20
N THR A 93 -0.18 13.27 -23.37
CA THR A 93 -0.89 12.59 -22.28
C THR A 93 0.07 12.32 -21.12
N VAL A 94 -0.39 12.53 -19.90
CA VAL A 94 0.30 12.12 -18.66
C VAL A 94 -0.50 11.01 -18.02
N ILE A 95 0.18 9.95 -17.56
CA ILE A 95 -0.44 8.86 -16.81
C ILE A 95 0.22 8.78 -15.43
N ILE A 96 -0.57 8.98 -14.37
CA ILE A 96 -0.11 8.96 -12.99
C ILE A 96 -0.29 7.54 -12.43
N CYS A 97 0.82 6.81 -12.28
CA CYS A 97 0.87 5.45 -11.74
C CYS A 97 1.75 5.39 -10.47
N THR A 98 1.66 6.40 -9.60
CA THR A 98 2.60 6.63 -8.48
C THR A 98 2.11 6.06 -7.15
N HIS A 99 1.27 5.02 -7.19
CA HIS A 99 0.50 4.53 -6.04
C HIS A 99 -0.46 5.60 -5.53
N PHE A 100 -0.03 6.56 -4.70
CA PHE A 100 -0.83 7.75 -4.41
C PHE A 100 -0.61 8.82 -5.50
N PRO A 101 -1.65 9.41 -6.10
CA PRO A 101 -1.47 10.43 -7.14
C PRO A 101 -0.77 11.68 -6.60
N PHE A 102 0.42 12.00 -7.12
CA PHE A 102 1.17 13.21 -6.71
C PHE A 102 0.50 14.52 -7.17
N PHE A 103 -0.38 14.43 -8.18
CA PHE A 103 -1.21 15.51 -8.65
C PHE A 103 -2.67 15.18 -8.39
N ASP A 104 -3.30 15.94 -7.50
CA ASP A 104 -4.63 15.64 -6.98
C ASP A 104 -5.64 16.79 -7.18
N PRO A 105 -6.12 17.03 -8.41
CA PRO A 105 -7.17 18.01 -8.67
C PRO A 105 -8.58 17.49 -8.33
N SER A 106 -8.70 16.29 -7.74
CA SER A 106 -9.99 15.61 -7.52
C SER A 106 -10.14 15.03 -6.13
N PHE A 107 -9.36 15.55 -5.19
CA PHE A 107 -9.41 15.25 -3.76
C PHE A 107 -9.31 13.74 -3.46
N TYR A 108 -8.41 13.03 -4.14
CA TYR A 108 -8.05 11.63 -3.87
C TYR A 108 -7.68 11.42 -2.40
N PHE A 109 -7.09 12.41 -1.73
CA PHE A 109 -6.84 12.34 -0.28
C PHE A 109 -8.12 12.06 0.54
N ALA A 110 -9.29 12.53 0.09
CA ALA A 110 -10.57 12.28 0.77
C ALA A 110 -11.25 10.97 0.32
N ARG A 111 -10.65 10.24 -0.63
CA ARG A 111 -11.27 9.10 -1.33
C ARG A 111 -10.38 7.86 -1.37
N LEU A 112 -9.20 7.94 -0.76
CA LEU A 112 -8.22 6.87 -0.60
C LEU A 112 -7.79 6.81 0.87
N HIS A 113 -7.69 5.60 1.40
CA HIS A 113 -6.98 5.36 2.66
C HIS A 113 -5.88 4.32 2.44
N ALA A 114 -4.84 4.40 3.26
CA ALA A 114 -3.72 3.49 3.19
C ALA A 114 -3.88 2.35 4.21
N GLU A 115 -3.75 1.11 3.74
CA GLU A 115 -3.69 -0.08 4.56
C GLU A 115 -2.31 -0.72 4.51
N ARG A 116 -1.85 -1.20 5.65
CA ARG A 116 -0.64 -2.03 5.77
C ARG A 116 -0.99 -3.50 5.84
N SER A 117 -0.07 -4.36 5.43
CA SER A 117 -0.11 -5.81 5.65
C SER A 117 1.30 -6.37 5.76
N TYR A 118 1.45 -7.48 6.47
CA TYR A 118 2.73 -8.03 6.87
C TYR A 118 2.94 -9.38 6.22
N VAL A 119 4.21 -9.71 5.99
CA VAL A 119 4.64 -11.01 5.50
C VAL A 119 5.84 -11.48 6.29
N ILE A 120 5.86 -12.76 6.64
CA ILE A 120 7.06 -13.50 7.06
C ILE A 120 7.40 -14.56 6.02
N ALA A 121 8.68 -14.85 5.87
CA ALA A 121 9.18 -15.97 5.10
C ALA A 121 9.93 -16.92 6.05
N VAL A 122 9.49 -18.18 6.06
CA VAL A 122 10.11 -19.27 6.81
C VAL A 122 10.61 -20.34 5.84
N GLU A 123 11.61 -21.11 6.24
CA GLU A 123 12.03 -22.27 5.46
C GLU A 123 10.95 -23.35 5.48
N ALA A 124 10.53 -23.80 4.30
CA ALA A 124 9.46 -24.78 4.16
C ALA A 124 10.02 -26.20 4.09
N HIS A 125 9.41 -27.13 4.83
CA HIS A 125 9.72 -28.56 4.71
C HIS A 125 9.11 -29.19 3.46
N GLU A 126 7.90 -28.76 3.11
CA GLU A 126 7.14 -29.30 1.98
C GLU A 126 6.69 -28.20 1.04
N ARG A 127 6.49 -28.59 -0.23
CA ARG A 127 5.95 -27.68 -1.24
C ARG A 127 4.45 -27.57 -1.09
N LEU A 128 3.96 -26.35 -0.88
CA LEU A 128 2.54 -26.06 -0.87
C LEU A 128 1.95 -26.16 -2.28
N GLN A 129 0.83 -26.90 -2.43
CA GLN A 129 0.19 -27.16 -3.71
C GLN A 129 -0.85 -26.08 -4.08
N GLY A 130 -0.41 -24.82 -4.14
CA GLY A 130 -1.26 -23.70 -4.56
C GLY A 130 -0.94 -22.39 -3.84
N MET A 131 -1.82 -21.41 -4.04
CA MET A 131 -1.86 -20.15 -3.31
C MET A 131 -3.18 -20.07 -2.56
N TYR A 132 -3.13 -19.70 -1.27
CA TYR A 132 -4.29 -19.75 -0.39
C TYR A 132 -4.53 -18.39 0.24
N LEU A 133 -5.81 -18.07 0.43
CA LEU A 133 -6.27 -16.88 1.14
C LEU A 133 -7.46 -17.27 2.01
N SER A 134 -7.39 -16.96 3.30
CA SER A 134 -8.48 -17.28 4.22
C SER A 134 -9.67 -16.35 4.03
N ALA A 135 -10.85 -16.94 4.16
CA ALA A 135 -12.10 -16.20 4.26
C ALA A 135 -12.34 -15.65 5.68
N ASN A 136 -11.82 -16.32 6.70
CA ASN A 136 -12.00 -15.98 8.12
C ASN A 136 -11.00 -14.93 8.60
N GLU A 137 -11.36 -14.28 9.71
CA GLU A 137 -10.45 -13.42 10.47
C GLU A 137 -9.72 -14.21 11.56
N PRO A 138 -8.45 -13.88 11.85
CA PRO A 138 -7.64 -12.92 11.11
C PRO A 138 -7.26 -13.45 9.72
N LYS A 139 -7.24 -12.57 8.70
CA LYS A 139 -6.84 -12.97 7.34
C LYS A 139 -5.43 -13.57 7.28
N ARG A 140 -5.27 -14.66 6.53
CA ARG A 140 -4.00 -15.33 6.24
C ARG A 140 -3.89 -15.61 4.75
N SER A 141 -2.73 -15.30 4.17
CA SER A 141 -2.35 -15.74 2.83
C SER A 141 -1.14 -16.66 2.93
N LEU A 142 -1.17 -17.78 2.20
CA LEU A 142 -0.08 -18.74 2.15
C LEU A 142 0.38 -18.90 0.70
N ARG A 143 1.68 -18.75 0.48
CA ARG A 143 2.31 -18.95 -0.83
C ARG A 143 3.65 -19.64 -0.67
N TYR A 144 3.99 -20.51 -1.62
CA TYR A 144 5.29 -21.15 -1.65
C TYR A 144 6.21 -20.42 -2.63
N ALA A 145 7.46 -20.16 -2.25
CA ALA A 145 8.46 -19.56 -3.11
C ALA A 145 9.79 -20.34 -3.03
N VAL A 146 10.66 -20.15 -4.01
CA VAL A 146 12.03 -20.69 -3.98
C VAL A 146 12.99 -19.53 -4.14
N LEU A 147 13.92 -19.38 -3.20
CA LEU A 147 14.96 -18.36 -3.24
C LEU A 147 16.33 -19.04 -3.14
N ASN A 148 17.18 -18.92 -4.16
CA ASN A 148 18.50 -19.57 -4.21
C ASN A 148 18.45 -21.08 -3.87
N ASN A 149 17.52 -21.79 -4.51
CA ASN A 149 17.21 -23.22 -4.25
C ASN A 149 16.71 -23.54 -2.83
N ARG A 150 16.44 -22.53 -1.99
CA ARG A 150 15.82 -22.72 -0.68
C ARG A 150 14.29 -22.64 -0.81
N PRO A 151 13.54 -23.65 -0.35
CA PRO A 151 12.09 -23.62 -0.30
C PRO A 151 11.62 -22.68 0.83
N LEU A 152 10.70 -21.77 0.51
CA LEU A 152 10.16 -20.81 1.46
C LEU A 152 8.63 -20.90 1.49
N LEU A 153 8.07 -20.82 2.69
CA LEU A 153 6.66 -20.55 2.91
C LEU A 153 6.51 -19.08 3.28
N LEU A 154 5.77 -18.34 2.44
CA LEU A 154 5.39 -16.96 2.68
C LEU A 154 4.03 -16.95 3.35
N ILE A 155 3.96 -16.32 4.51
CA ILE A 155 2.73 -16.18 5.30
C ILE A 155 2.45 -14.69 5.42
N GLY A 156 1.34 -14.25 4.80
CA GLY A 156 0.88 -12.87 4.81
C GLY A 156 -0.39 -12.67 5.64
N GLY A 157 -0.62 -11.46 6.16
CA GLY A 157 -1.83 -11.14 6.90
C GLY A 157 -1.73 -9.86 7.71
N GLU A 158 -2.46 -9.83 8.82
CA GLU A 158 -2.35 -8.79 9.87
C GLU A 158 -2.54 -7.36 9.33
N SER A 159 -3.59 -7.17 8.54
CA SER A 159 -3.84 -5.87 7.92
C SER A 159 -4.43 -4.87 8.90
N HIS A 160 -4.04 -3.60 8.78
CA HIS A 160 -4.60 -2.49 9.54
C HIS A 160 -4.41 -1.16 8.77
N LYS A 161 -5.11 -0.10 9.18
CA LYS A 161 -4.85 1.24 8.66
C LYS A 161 -3.46 1.72 9.07
N VAL A 162 -2.74 2.35 8.15
CA VAL A 162 -1.38 2.85 8.37
C VAL A 162 -1.36 3.85 9.52
N GLY A 163 -0.29 3.87 10.32
CA GLY A 163 -0.14 4.79 11.46
C GLY A 163 -1.16 4.57 12.58
N GLN A 164 -2.00 3.53 12.53
CA GLN A 164 -2.98 3.22 13.56
C GLN A 164 -2.72 1.83 14.15
N GLY A 165 -3.14 1.64 15.40
CA GLY A 165 -3.00 0.37 16.12
C GLY A 165 -1.95 0.42 17.21
N THR A 166 -1.37 -0.75 17.51
CA THR A 166 -0.42 -0.94 18.61
C THR A 166 1.01 -1.04 18.08
N ASN A 167 1.91 -1.55 18.91
CA ASN A 167 3.28 -1.89 18.52
C ASN A 167 3.29 -2.76 17.24
N MET A 168 3.88 -2.24 16.16
CA MET A 168 3.86 -2.83 14.82
C MET A 168 4.57 -4.19 14.75
N MET A 169 5.43 -4.52 15.72
CA MET A 169 6.06 -5.83 15.83
C MET A 169 5.06 -6.95 16.18
N GLN A 170 3.97 -6.62 16.87
CA GLN A 170 2.95 -7.60 17.28
C GLN A 170 2.31 -8.29 16.08
N HIS A 171 2.23 -7.62 14.93
CA HIS A 171 1.73 -8.23 13.69
C HIS A 171 2.68 -9.31 13.16
N TYR A 172 4.00 -9.10 13.22
CA TYR A 172 4.95 -10.16 12.87
C TYR A 172 4.91 -11.31 13.88
N GLU A 173 4.77 -11.01 15.16
CA GLU A 173 4.63 -12.01 16.23
C GLU A 173 3.35 -12.86 16.04
N ALA A 174 2.24 -12.24 15.63
CA ALA A 174 1.00 -12.94 15.31
C ALA A 174 1.16 -13.89 14.11
N LEU A 175 1.87 -13.48 13.06
CA LEU A 175 2.20 -14.36 11.93
C LEU A 175 3.14 -15.50 12.33
N GLN A 176 4.15 -15.22 13.16
CA GLN A 176 5.08 -16.23 13.65
C GLN A 176 4.37 -17.23 14.57
N SER A 177 3.50 -16.76 15.44
CA SER A 177 2.67 -17.61 16.30
C SER A 177 1.80 -18.53 15.45
N PHE A 178 1.08 -17.99 14.46
CA PHE A 178 0.30 -18.81 13.53
C PHE A 178 1.18 -19.85 12.81
N CYS A 179 2.35 -19.44 12.31
CA CYS A 179 3.28 -20.33 11.63
C CYS A 179 3.74 -21.50 12.51
N ASN A 180 4.10 -21.20 13.76
CA ASN A 180 4.55 -22.20 14.72
C ASN A 180 3.42 -23.19 15.07
N HIS A 181 2.22 -22.70 15.35
CA HIS A 181 1.08 -23.56 15.72
C HIS A 181 0.60 -24.43 14.55
N THR A 182 0.62 -23.92 13.32
CA THR A 182 0.04 -24.61 12.15
C THR A 182 1.05 -25.48 11.42
N PHE A 183 2.31 -25.07 11.35
CA PHE A 183 3.34 -25.76 10.55
C PHE A 183 4.51 -26.28 11.39
N GLY A 184 4.58 -25.97 12.70
CA GLY A 184 5.74 -26.32 13.53
C GLY A 184 7.02 -25.56 13.14
N LEU A 185 6.89 -24.45 12.40
CA LEU A 185 8.00 -23.67 11.87
C LEU A 185 8.17 -22.38 12.68
N SER A 186 9.38 -22.16 13.22
CA SER A 186 9.67 -21.01 14.07
C SER A 186 10.80 -20.11 13.53
N ASN A 187 11.64 -20.61 12.63
CA ASN A 187 12.78 -19.88 12.09
C ASN A 187 12.35 -18.93 10.96
N VAL A 188 12.06 -17.68 11.33
CA VAL A 188 11.75 -16.59 10.37
C VAL A 188 13.04 -16.08 9.74
N LEU A 189 13.19 -16.29 8.43
CA LEU A 189 14.36 -15.86 7.65
C LEU A 189 14.23 -14.41 7.21
N TYR A 190 13.03 -14.01 6.80
CA TYR A 190 12.74 -12.66 6.34
C TYR A 190 11.39 -12.20 6.85
N ARG A 191 11.25 -10.88 7.02
CA ARG A 191 9.98 -10.24 7.31
C ARG A 191 9.94 -8.87 6.67
N TRP A 192 8.79 -8.48 6.16
CA TRP A 192 8.56 -7.16 5.60
C TRP A 192 7.07 -6.84 5.61
N SER A 193 6.75 -5.58 5.38
CA SER A 193 5.39 -5.13 5.20
C SER A 193 5.21 -4.53 3.81
N ALA A 194 3.96 -4.39 3.40
CA ALA A 194 3.56 -3.61 2.26
C ALA A 194 2.42 -2.68 2.63
N GLN A 195 2.33 -1.57 1.91
CA GLN A 195 1.25 -0.61 2.01
C GLN A 195 0.47 -0.63 0.70
N ASP A 196 -0.86 -0.55 0.79
CA ASP A 196 -1.70 -0.35 -0.38
C ASP A 196 -2.83 0.65 -0.15
N LEU A 197 -3.31 1.25 -1.25
CA LEU A 197 -4.37 2.22 -1.24
C LEU A 197 -5.70 1.55 -1.56
N VAL A 198 -6.71 1.95 -0.79
CA VAL A 198 -8.06 1.40 -0.88
C VAL A 198 -9.02 2.53 -1.20
N THR A 199 -9.81 2.34 -2.25
CA THR A 199 -10.90 3.24 -2.64
C THR A 199 -12.16 2.99 -1.82
N LEU A 200 -13.06 3.98 -1.79
CA LEU A 200 -14.32 3.95 -1.04
C LEU A 200 -15.28 2.80 -1.44
N ASP A 201 -15.21 2.36 -2.69
CA ASP A 201 -16.03 1.30 -3.27
C ASP A 201 -15.23 0.04 -3.61
N HIS A 202 -13.96 -0.01 -3.19
CA HIS A 202 -13.03 -1.12 -3.38
C HIS A 202 -12.66 -1.45 -4.84
N LEU A 203 -13.05 -0.62 -5.80
CA LEU A 203 -12.60 -0.68 -7.19
C LEU A 203 -11.52 0.37 -7.45
N PRO A 204 -10.46 0.06 -8.23
CA PRO A 204 -9.43 1.04 -8.53
C PRO A 204 -10.00 2.23 -9.32
N TYR A 205 -9.35 3.38 -9.20
CA TYR A 205 -9.59 4.53 -10.06
C TYR A 205 -8.66 4.42 -11.27
N ILE A 206 -9.23 4.28 -12.46
CA ILE A 206 -8.49 4.18 -13.73
C ILE A 206 -9.19 5.07 -14.78
N GLY A 207 -8.49 6.09 -15.26
CA GLY A 207 -9.01 7.01 -16.28
C GLY A 207 -8.63 8.46 -16.03
N PRO A 208 -9.31 9.43 -16.67
CA PRO A 208 -9.00 10.85 -16.50
C PRO A 208 -9.13 11.31 -15.05
N VAL A 209 -8.15 12.05 -14.54
CA VAL A 209 -8.20 12.60 -13.18
C VAL A 209 -9.42 13.47 -12.97
N ARG A 210 -9.83 14.21 -14.03
CA ARG A 210 -11.04 15.03 -14.07
C ARG A 210 -11.54 15.10 -15.51
N ALA A 211 -12.85 15.22 -15.70
CA ALA A 211 -13.47 15.35 -17.02
C ALA A 211 -12.94 16.56 -17.82
N SER A 212 -12.58 17.65 -17.14
CA SER A 212 -12.00 18.85 -17.77
C SER A 212 -10.54 18.68 -18.21
N HIS A 213 -9.87 17.61 -17.81
CA HIS A 213 -8.47 17.33 -18.11
C HIS A 213 -8.33 15.89 -18.66
N PRO A 214 -8.89 15.60 -19.85
CA PRO A 214 -8.94 14.24 -20.40
C PRO A 214 -7.55 13.64 -20.67
N ASN A 215 -6.53 14.48 -20.85
CA ASN A 215 -5.16 14.09 -21.16
C ASN A 215 -4.29 13.84 -19.91
N VAL A 216 -4.85 13.95 -18.71
CA VAL A 216 -4.17 13.58 -17.46
C VAL A 216 -4.93 12.40 -16.86
N LEU A 217 -4.35 11.22 -16.98
CA LEU A 217 -4.91 9.96 -16.54
C LEU A 217 -4.28 9.52 -15.22
N VAL A 218 -4.96 8.65 -14.49
CA VAL A 218 -4.47 8.03 -13.25
C VAL A 218 -4.81 6.56 -13.22
N ALA A 219 -3.97 5.77 -12.54
CA ALA A 219 -4.33 4.45 -12.04
C ALA A 219 -3.87 4.28 -10.59
N THR A 220 -4.81 4.09 -9.67
CA THR A 220 -4.55 4.00 -8.22
C THR A 220 -5.62 3.17 -7.48
N GLY A 221 -5.36 2.84 -6.22
CA GLY A 221 -6.35 2.26 -5.32
C GLY A 221 -6.61 0.77 -5.59
N TYR A 222 -5.55 0.01 -5.87
CA TYR A 222 -5.66 -1.39 -6.28
C TYR A 222 -6.03 -2.38 -5.17
N ARG A 223 -6.08 -1.95 -3.91
CA ARG A 223 -6.61 -2.74 -2.77
C ARG A 223 -6.01 -4.15 -2.69
N LYS A 224 -4.68 -4.25 -2.72
CA LYS A 224 -3.84 -5.45 -2.65
C LYS A 224 -3.91 -6.35 -3.88
N TRP A 225 -4.64 -5.95 -4.92
CA TRP A 225 -4.81 -6.71 -6.17
C TRP A 225 -4.07 -6.09 -7.36
N GLY A 226 -3.04 -5.27 -7.11
CA GLY A 226 -2.31 -4.55 -8.15
C GLY A 226 -1.63 -5.44 -9.20
N MET A 227 -1.25 -6.68 -8.85
CA MET A 227 -0.63 -7.60 -9.83
C MET A 227 -1.57 -7.99 -10.98
N THR A 228 -2.87 -8.14 -10.73
CA THR A 228 -3.86 -8.47 -11.77
C THR A 228 -4.46 -7.21 -12.38
N THR A 229 -4.89 -6.27 -11.52
CA THR A 229 -5.62 -5.07 -11.94
C THR A 229 -4.74 -4.03 -12.64
N SER A 230 -3.41 -4.06 -12.48
CA SER A 230 -2.50 -3.22 -13.28
C SER A 230 -2.54 -3.56 -14.77
N THR A 231 -2.79 -4.82 -15.14
CA THR A 231 -2.91 -5.21 -16.56
C THR A 231 -4.23 -4.68 -17.15
N VAL A 232 -5.33 -4.75 -16.38
CA VAL A 232 -6.60 -4.10 -16.74
C VAL A 232 -6.39 -2.60 -16.94
N ALA A 233 -5.66 -1.95 -16.02
CA ALA A 233 -5.34 -0.53 -16.13
C ALA A 233 -4.50 -0.24 -17.37
N ALA A 234 -3.50 -1.05 -17.68
CA ALA A 234 -2.65 -0.86 -18.86
C ALA A 234 -3.46 -0.91 -20.16
N HIS A 235 -4.38 -1.87 -20.31
CA HIS A 235 -5.26 -1.95 -21.49
C HIS A 235 -6.19 -0.74 -21.58
N LEU A 236 -6.90 -0.42 -20.50
CA LEU A 236 -7.83 0.70 -20.47
C LEU A 236 -7.12 2.03 -20.76
N LEU A 237 -5.99 2.30 -20.11
CA LEU A 237 -5.23 3.53 -20.29
C LEU A 237 -4.62 3.63 -21.70
N THR A 238 -4.24 2.52 -22.31
CA THR A 238 -3.78 2.48 -23.71
C THR A 238 -4.92 2.90 -24.63
N ASP A 239 -6.11 2.33 -24.48
CA ASP A 239 -7.27 2.70 -25.31
C ASP A 239 -7.64 4.17 -25.11
N LEU A 240 -7.68 4.66 -23.87
CA LEU A 240 -7.98 6.06 -23.57
C LEU A 240 -6.94 7.02 -24.18
N THR A 241 -5.65 6.67 -24.12
CA THR A 241 -4.56 7.47 -24.71
C THR A 241 -4.65 7.48 -26.24
N LEU A 242 -5.08 6.37 -26.85
CA LEU A 242 -5.32 6.26 -28.29
C LEU A 242 -6.71 6.74 -28.72
N GLN A 243 -7.50 7.33 -27.80
CA GLN A 243 -8.86 7.81 -28.05
C GLN A 243 -9.81 6.74 -28.61
N LYS A 244 -9.64 5.49 -28.15
CA LYS A 244 -10.51 4.36 -28.48
C LYS A 244 -11.57 4.17 -27.40
N GLU A 245 -12.78 3.79 -27.81
CA GLU A 245 -13.81 3.39 -26.88
C GLU A 245 -13.42 2.11 -26.14
N ASN A 246 -13.69 2.07 -24.84
CA ASN A 246 -13.46 0.89 -24.01
C ASN A 246 -14.68 0.66 -23.11
N SER A 247 -15.27 -0.53 -23.19
CA SER A 247 -16.49 -0.89 -22.46
C SER A 247 -16.35 -0.86 -20.94
N TYR A 248 -15.12 -0.91 -20.42
CA TYR A 248 -14.84 -0.87 -18.98
C TYR A 248 -14.55 0.54 -18.45
N ALA A 249 -14.46 1.56 -19.31
CA ALA A 249 -14.09 2.92 -18.90
C ALA A 249 -15.05 3.48 -17.83
N HIS A 250 -16.35 3.26 -17.98
CA HIS A 250 -17.35 3.72 -17.02
C HIS A 250 -17.23 3.03 -15.64
N LEU A 251 -16.79 1.77 -15.60
CA LEU A 251 -16.64 1.03 -14.35
C LEU A 251 -15.50 1.58 -13.49
N PHE A 252 -14.39 1.98 -14.13
CA PHE A 252 -13.18 2.38 -13.41
C PHE A 252 -12.93 3.88 -13.36
N THR A 253 -13.67 4.70 -14.11
CA THR A 253 -13.44 6.15 -14.15
C THR A 253 -13.43 6.78 -12.75
N PRO A 254 -12.48 7.69 -12.43
CA PRO A 254 -12.45 8.38 -11.14
C PRO A 254 -13.70 9.21 -10.84
N SER A 255 -14.44 9.61 -11.87
CA SER A 255 -15.66 10.40 -11.77
C SER A 255 -16.93 9.56 -11.62
N ARG A 256 -16.83 8.23 -11.51
CA ARG A 256 -17.98 7.33 -11.46
C ARG A 256 -18.88 7.65 -10.27
N PHE A 257 -20.19 7.48 -10.46
CA PHE A 257 -21.14 7.57 -9.36
C PHE A 257 -20.99 6.35 -8.44
N ILE A 258 -20.72 6.60 -7.17
CA ILE A 258 -20.57 5.54 -6.16
C ILE A 258 -21.91 5.41 -5.44
N ALA A 259 -22.75 4.47 -5.90
CA ALA A 259 -24.05 4.15 -5.30
C ALA A 259 -23.92 3.19 -4.10
N HIS A 260 -22.87 3.30 -3.29
CA HIS A 260 -22.56 2.32 -2.26
C HIS A 260 -22.87 2.86 -0.85
N PRO A 261 -23.40 2.03 0.09
CA PRO A 261 -23.62 2.42 1.49
C PRO A 261 -22.38 2.99 2.20
N SER A 262 -21.19 2.74 1.65
CA SER A 262 -19.92 3.33 2.06
C SER A 262 -19.81 4.84 1.78
N LEU A 263 -20.84 5.54 1.28
CA LEU A 263 -20.90 7.00 1.43
C LEU A 263 -20.89 7.44 2.90
N GLN A 264 -21.39 6.61 3.82
CA GLN A 264 -21.15 6.82 5.26
C GLN A 264 -19.65 6.83 5.59
N ASN A 265 -18.84 6.04 4.87
CA ASN A 265 -17.38 6.03 5.03
C ASN A 265 -16.73 7.34 4.57
N PHE A 266 -17.33 8.16 3.70
CA PHE A 266 -16.78 9.51 3.42
C PHE A 266 -16.77 10.37 4.68
N VAL A 267 -17.87 10.30 5.46
CA VAL A 267 -17.96 10.94 6.77
C VAL A 267 -17.01 10.25 7.75
N THR A 268 -16.93 8.92 7.77
CA THR A 268 -16.04 8.19 8.69
C THR A 268 -14.56 8.43 8.42
N GLU A 269 -14.08 8.38 7.17
CA GLU A 269 -12.69 8.65 6.82
C GLU A 269 -12.33 10.12 7.06
N GLY A 270 -13.23 11.05 6.71
CA GLY A 270 -13.06 12.46 7.05
C GLY A 270 -13.01 12.72 8.56
N ILE A 271 -13.85 12.02 9.34
CA ILE A 271 -13.81 12.05 10.81
C ILE A 271 -12.53 11.42 11.34
N ASP A 272 -12.06 10.32 10.77
CA ASP A 272 -10.85 9.61 11.20
C ASP A 272 -9.61 10.50 10.98
N VAL A 273 -9.50 11.11 9.78
CA VAL A 273 -8.48 12.11 9.46
C VAL A 273 -8.56 13.30 10.40
N ALA A 274 -9.75 13.88 10.60
CA ALA A 274 -9.93 15.02 11.51
C ALA A 274 -9.59 14.67 12.96
N LYS A 275 -9.97 13.47 13.41
CA LYS A 275 -9.62 12.92 14.71
C LYS A 275 -8.11 12.83 14.85
N HIS A 276 -7.41 12.14 13.95
CA HIS A 276 -5.95 11.99 14.03
C HIS A 276 -5.21 13.32 13.91
N PHE A 277 -5.69 14.23 13.07
CA PHE A 277 -5.17 15.58 12.97
C PHE A 277 -5.28 16.34 14.30
N LEU A 278 -6.45 16.29 14.96
CA LEU A 278 -6.68 17.00 16.23
C LEU A 278 -6.03 16.31 17.43
N THR A 279 -6.21 14.99 17.57
CA THR A 279 -5.68 14.25 18.71
C THR A 279 -4.17 14.31 18.76
N GLY A 280 -3.49 14.15 17.63
CA GLY A 280 -2.02 14.23 17.59
C GLY A 280 -1.51 15.62 17.97
N LYS A 281 -2.23 16.70 17.60
CA LYS A 281 -1.85 18.08 17.95
C LYS A 281 -2.08 18.42 19.43
N LEU A 282 -3.02 17.73 20.07
CA LEU A 282 -3.34 17.91 21.50
C LEU A 282 -2.55 16.95 22.40
N GLU A 283 -1.98 15.88 21.84
CA GLU A 283 -1.23 14.88 22.59
C GLU A 283 0.09 15.47 23.11
N TYR A 284 0.19 15.59 24.43
CA TYR A 284 1.41 16.05 25.08
C TYR A 284 2.35 14.88 25.31
N ALA A 285 3.49 14.90 24.63
CA ALA A 285 4.53 13.89 24.85
C ALA A 285 5.14 14.05 26.25
N LEU A 286 5.03 13.01 27.08
CA LEU A 286 5.60 13.00 28.43
C LEU A 286 7.11 12.73 28.43
N ARG A 287 7.62 12.12 27.36
CA ARG A 287 9.04 11.75 27.23
C ARG A 287 9.83 12.91 26.64
N THR A 288 11.10 13.01 27.03
CA THR A 288 12.08 13.88 26.38
C THR A 288 13.06 13.02 25.58
N PRO A 289 13.83 13.61 24.65
CA PRO A 289 14.79 12.86 23.83
C PRO A 289 15.86 12.10 24.65
N ARG A 290 16.15 12.58 25.87
CA ARG A 290 17.06 11.92 26.83
C ARG A 290 16.55 10.55 27.30
N HIS A 291 15.24 10.33 27.27
CA HIS A 291 14.63 9.06 27.67
C HIS A 291 14.61 8.01 26.55
N ILE A 292 15.11 8.33 25.35
CA ILE A 292 15.12 7.40 24.22
C ILE A 292 16.35 6.51 24.30
N SER A 293 16.14 5.21 24.42
CA SER A 293 17.20 4.20 24.46
C SER A 293 17.74 3.89 23.07
N LYS A 294 18.91 3.26 22.99
CA LYS A 294 19.45 2.77 21.71
C LYS A 294 18.48 1.80 21.04
N GLY A 295 18.28 1.96 19.73
CA GLY A 295 17.33 1.19 18.94
C GLY A 295 15.86 1.60 19.15
N GLU A 296 15.57 2.54 20.05
CA GLU A 296 14.23 2.99 20.37
C GLU A 296 13.86 4.26 19.61
N GLY A 297 12.59 4.38 19.22
CA GLY A 297 12.00 5.63 18.79
C GLY A 297 10.67 5.87 19.47
N ALA A 298 10.33 7.14 19.66
CA ALA A 298 9.09 7.55 20.29
C ALA A 298 8.80 9.03 20.02
N VAL A 299 7.54 9.39 20.18
CA VAL A 299 7.13 10.79 20.27
C VAL A 299 7.68 11.39 21.57
N VAL A 300 8.30 12.55 21.47
CA VAL A 300 8.96 13.26 22.58
C VAL A 300 8.58 14.74 22.60
N ASN A 301 8.82 15.39 23.73
CA ASN A 301 8.70 16.82 23.90
C ASN A 301 10.09 17.48 23.81
N VAL A 302 10.20 18.45 22.92
CA VAL A 302 11.38 19.33 22.79
C VAL A 302 10.90 20.77 22.97
N ASN A 303 11.31 21.40 24.06
CA ASN A 303 10.99 22.81 24.38
C ASN A 303 9.47 23.11 24.32
N GLY A 304 8.64 22.21 24.84
CA GLY A 304 7.18 22.35 24.86
C GLY A 304 6.48 21.95 23.56
N LYS A 305 7.22 21.49 22.54
CA LYS A 305 6.67 21.07 21.24
C LYS A 305 6.79 19.55 21.05
N ARG A 306 5.80 18.96 20.38
CA ARG A 306 5.82 17.56 19.94
C ARG A 306 6.91 17.38 18.87
N ALA A 307 7.67 16.32 18.99
CA ALA A 307 8.70 15.92 18.04
C ALA A 307 8.80 14.39 18.02
N GLY A 308 9.47 13.85 17.01
CA GLY A 308 9.79 12.44 16.93
C GLY A 308 11.27 12.26 17.21
N ALA A 309 11.63 11.33 18.09
CA ALA A 309 13.03 10.99 18.35
C ALA A 309 13.29 9.51 18.09
N TYR A 310 14.45 9.21 17.52
CA TYR A 310 14.99 7.86 17.38
C TYR A 310 16.46 7.87 17.74
N ARG A 311 16.92 6.89 18.51
CA ARG A 311 18.35 6.70 18.78
C ARG A 311 18.84 5.44 18.11
N ASP A 312 19.86 5.55 17.26
CA ASP A 312 20.43 4.38 16.60
C ASP A 312 21.26 3.52 17.57
N GLU A 313 21.73 2.36 17.08
CA GLU A 313 22.52 1.41 17.87
C GLU A 313 23.88 2.00 18.31
N GLN A 314 24.41 2.94 17.51
CA GLN A 314 25.63 3.67 17.79
C GLN A 314 25.42 4.72 18.90
N GLY A 315 24.17 5.13 19.15
CA GLY A 315 23.78 6.08 20.17
C GLY A 315 23.48 7.48 19.63
N THR A 316 23.58 7.69 18.32
CA THR A 316 23.24 8.94 17.65
C THR A 316 21.74 9.18 17.74
N LEU A 317 21.35 10.38 18.16
CA LEU A 317 19.96 10.78 18.31
C LEU A 317 19.51 11.57 17.08
N TYR A 318 18.40 11.16 16.49
CA TYR A 318 17.74 11.85 15.39
C TYR A 318 16.43 12.41 15.92
N VAL A 319 16.22 13.71 15.73
CA VAL A 319 14.97 14.37 16.11
C VAL A 319 14.39 15.12 14.94
N VAL A 320 13.09 14.92 14.72
CA VAL A 320 12.34 15.46 13.57
C VAL A 320 11.03 16.07 14.04
N ASP A 321 10.52 17.04 13.27
CA ASP A 321 9.13 17.46 13.36
C ASP A 321 8.23 16.32 12.83
N THR A 322 7.30 15.88 13.66
CA THR A 322 6.32 14.84 13.31
C THR A 322 5.11 15.39 12.55
N THR A 323 5.11 16.66 12.17
CA THR A 323 4.11 17.22 11.27
C THR A 323 4.33 16.70 9.86
N CYS A 324 3.40 15.89 9.36
CA CYS A 324 3.45 15.38 7.99
C CYS A 324 3.47 16.52 6.97
N THR A 325 4.48 16.52 6.09
CA THR A 325 4.66 17.53 5.03
C THR A 325 3.63 17.45 3.91
N HIS A 326 2.71 16.47 3.93
CA HIS A 326 1.60 16.42 2.99
C HIS A 326 0.48 17.40 3.38
N MET A 327 -0.16 17.20 4.54
CA MET A 327 -1.32 18.01 4.99
C MET A 327 -1.31 18.31 6.50
N GLY A 328 -0.18 18.11 7.18
CA GLY A 328 0.02 18.57 8.55
C GLY A 328 -0.49 17.64 9.67
N CYS A 329 -0.97 16.42 9.34
CA CYS A 329 -1.27 15.41 10.36
C CYS A 329 -0.01 15.03 11.14
N GLU A 330 -0.17 14.71 12.42
CA GLU A 330 0.92 14.19 13.23
C GLU A 330 1.24 12.74 12.88
N LEU A 331 2.52 12.44 12.79
CA LEU A 331 3.03 11.10 12.47
C LEU A 331 3.14 10.23 13.72
N GLU A 332 3.05 8.93 13.49
CA GLU A 332 3.18 7.86 14.49
C GLU A 332 4.45 7.05 14.28
N TRP A 333 5.06 6.58 15.38
CA TRP A 333 6.27 5.77 15.30
C TRP A 333 5.96 4.33 14.93
N ASN A 334 6.52 3.86 13.81
CA ASN A 334 6.53 2.47 13.41
C ASN A 334 7.85 1.82 13.84
N ASN A 335 7.80 1.15 14.99
CA ASN A 335 8.97 0.49 15.56
C ASN A 335 9.44 -0.74 14.78
N SER A 336 8.62 -1.30 13.90
CA SER A 336 8.98 -2.49 13.12
C SER A 336 9.90 -2.17 11.94
N GLU A 337 9.78 -0.96 11.37
CA GLU A 337 10.56 -0.50 10.21
C GLU A 337 11.37 0.78 10.49
N ARG A 338 11.32 1.27 11.74
CA ARG A 338 12.02 2.48 12.20
C ARG A 338 11.64 3.69 11.34
N SER A 339 10.33 3.87 11.14
CA SER A 339 9.75 4.92 10.31
C SER A 339 8.70 5.73 11.08
N TRP A 340 8.42 6.91 10.56
CA TRP A 340 7.31 7.77 10.95
C TRP A 340 6.22 7.62 9.89
N ASP A 341 5.05 7.15 10.29
CA ASP A 341 3.94 6.82 9.39
C ASP A 341 2.75 7.74 9.66
N CYS A 342 2.17 8.29 8.59
CA CYS A 342 1.05 9.22 8.68
C CYS A 342 -0.29 8.46 8.74
N PRO A 343 -1.07 8.59 9.83
CA PRO A 343 -2.34 7.89 9.97
C PRO A 343 -3.45 8.40 9.04
N CYS A 344 -3.27 9.58 8.44
CA CYS A 344 -4.29 10.20 7.58
C CYS A 344 -4.27 9.63 6.15
N HIS A 345 -3.12 9.74 5.46
CA HIS A 345 -3.03 9.43 4.02
C HIS A 345 -1.87 8.48 3.69
N GLY A 346 -1.18 7.93 4.70
CA GLY A 346 -0.16 6.91 4.50
C GLY A 346 1.22 7.39 4.05
N SER A 347 1.52 8.69 4.13
CA SER A 347 2.91 9.17 3.91
C SER A 347 3.85 8.56 4.95
N ARG A 348 5.05 8.17 4.51
CA ARG A 348 6.05 7.51 5.36
C ARG A 348 7.39 8.19 5.25
N PHE A 349 8.10 8.25 6.37
CA PHE A 349 9.41 8.87 6.48
C PHE A 349 10.32 7.96 7.29
N CYS A 350 11.58 7.84 6.92
CA CYS A 350 12.54 7.13 7.75
C CYS A 350 12.80 7.93 9.04
N PHE A 351 13.44 7.30 10.03
CA PHE A 351 13.81 7.96 11.29
C PHE A 351 14.62 9.27 11.13
N THR A 352 15.29 9.49 9.99
CA THR A 352 16.04 10.73 9.70
C THR A 352 15.21 11.86 9.10
N GLY A 353 13.94 11.61 8.78
CA GLY A 353 13.01 12.53 8.13
C GLY A 353 12.90 12.40 6.60
N LYS A 354 13.78 11.63 5.95
CA LYS A 354 13.67 11.38 4.49
C LYS A 354 12.38 10.65 4.15
N VAL A 355 11.69 11.09 3.10
CA VAL A 355 10.50 10.43 2.53
C VAL A 355 10.83 9.00 2.10
N LEU A 356 10.03 8.04 2.55
CA LEU A 356 10.01 6.65 2.11
C LEU A 356 8.85 6.40 1.14
N GLU A 357 7.69 6.97 1.43
CA GLU A 357 6.46 6.76 0.64
C GLU A 357 5.59 8.02 0.67
N GLY A 358 5.02 8.37 -0.48
CA GLY A 358 4.11 9.50 -0.62
C GLY A 358 2.77 9.28 0.09
N PRO A 359 1.83 10.23 0.01
CA PRO A 359 1.82 11.42 -0.85
C PRO A 359 2.84 12.53 -0.57
N ALA A 360 3.42 12.62 0.62
CA ALA A 360 4.45 13.63 0.90
C ALA A 360 5.65 13.52 -0.06
N ILE A 361 6.09 14.66 -0.60
CA ILE A 361 7.26 14.76 -1.50
C ILE A 361 8.45 15.51 -0.88
N GLU A 362 8.23 16.14 0.28
CA GLU A 362 9.27 16.85 1.03
C GLU A 362 9.59 16.13 2.33
N PRO A 363 10.87 16.08 2.74
CA PRO A 363 11.28 15.43 3.98
C PRO A 363 10.80 16.19 5.22
N LEU A 364 10.75 15.52 6.37
CA LEU A 364 10.50 16.16 7.65
C LEU A 364 11.65 17.10 8.02
N GLN A 365 11.31 18.21 8.68
CA GLN A 365 12.29 19.11 9.23
C GLN A 365 13.04 18.43 10.39
N ARG A 366 14.38 18.50 10.36
CA ARG A 366 15.21 18.09 11.50
C ARG A 366 15.21 19.18 12.56
N ILE A 367 15.16 18.75 13.82
CA ILE A 367 15.26 19.64 14.97
C ILE A 367 16.69 19.54 15.49
N GLU A 368 17.45 20.60 15.30
CA GLU A 368 18.83 20.75 15.75
C GLU A 368 18.89 21.63 17.01
N GLY A 369 19.85 21.39 17.92
CA GLY A 369 20.04 22.19 19.14
C GLY A 369 20.12 21.36 20.43
N ASP A 370 19.91 21.98 21.59
CA ASP A 370 19.90 21.33 22.91
C ASP A 370 18.68 20.41 23.05
N VAL A 371 18.88 19.14 22.68
CA VAL A 371 17.89 18.06 22.63
C VAL A 371 18.13 17.03 23.74
#